data_AF-A0A838EBK1-F1
#
_entry.id   AF-A0A838EBK1-F1
#
_cell.length_a   1.000
_cell.length_b   1.000
_cell.length_c   1.000
_cell.angle_alpha   90.00
_cell.angle_beta   90.00
_cell.angle_gamma   90.00
#
_symmetry.space_group_name_H-M   'P 1'
#
loop_
_entity.id
_entity.type
_entity.pdbx_description
1 polymer ?
#
loop_
_entity_poly.entity_id
_entity_poly.type
_entity_poly.pdbx_seq_one_letter_code
_entity_poly.pdbx_strand_id
1 'polypeptide(L)' 'MIGVLVVDDQDLIRVGLQTLIDDDDGMTLVGGAYSGASAVAATTRES' A
#
# COMPACT_ATOMS: atom_id res chain seq x y z
N MET A 1 12.92 -3.80 -6.96
CA MET A 1 11.46 -3.89 -6.81
C MET A 1 11.10 -3.29 -5.46
N ILE A 2 10.19 -2.32 -5.44
CA ILE A 2 9.80 -1.56 -4.26
C ILE A 2 8.46 -2.11 -3.75
N GLY A 3 8.42 -2.60 -2.51
CA GLY A 3 7.18 -2.98 -1.85
C GLY A 3 6.41 -1.75 -1.34
N VAL A 4 5.15 -1.61 -1.71
CA VAL A 4 4.31 -0.48 -1.34
C VAL A 4 3.14 -0.95 -0.47
N LEU A 5 2.97 -0.33 0.70
CA LEU A 5 1.78 -0.46 1.54
C LEU A 5 0.95 0.83 1.41
N VAL A 6 -0.29 0.74 0.94
CA VAL A 6 -1.18 1.90 0.78
C VAL A 6 -2.08 2.06 2.01
N VAL A 7 -2.11 3.26 2.59
CA VAL A 7 -2.91 3.56 3.80
C VAL A 7 -3.87 4.70 3.50
N ASP A 8 -5.16 4.40 3.45
CA ASP A 8 -6.22 5.39 3.26
C ASP A 8 -7.56 4.82 3.72
N ASP A 9 -8.38 5.62 4.41
CA ASP A 9 -9.70 5.20 4.92
C ASP A 9 -10.80 5.23 3.85
N GLN A 10 -10.47 5.67 2.62
CA GLN A 10 -11.39 5.71 1.50
C GLN A 10 -11.02 4.65 0.44
N ASP A 11 -11.92 3.69 0.22
CA ASP A 11 -11.72 2.59 -0.74
C ASP A 11 -11.39 3.07 -2.15
N LEU A 12 -12.04 4.14 -2.62
CA LEU A 12 -11.82 4.69 -3.96
C LEU A 12 -10.37 5.15 -4.16
N ILE A 13 -9.77 5.76 -3.14
CA ILE A 13 -8.38 6.23 -3.20
C ILE A 13 -7.42 5.04 -3.28
N ARG A 14 -7.63 4.00 -2.47
CA ARG A 14 -6.78 2.79 -2.54
C ARG A 14 -6.86 2.09 -3.89
N VAL A 15 -8.05 1.98 -4.49
CA VAL A 15 -8.22 1.35 -5.81
C VAL A 15 -7.51 2.17 -6.89
N GLY A 16 -7.61 3.51 -6.84
CA GLY A 16 -6.88 4.40 -7.74
C GLY A 16 -5.37 4.23 -7.61
N LEU A 17 -4.84 4.23 -6.38
CA LEU A 17 -3.41 4.04 -6.12
C LEU A 17 -2.93 2.64 -6.54
N GLN A 18 -3.72 1.59 -6.31
CA GLN A 18 -3.41 0.25 -6.79
C GLN A 18 -3.25 0.23 -8.31
N THR A 19 -4.15 0.89 -9.05
CA THR A 19 -4.07 0.95 -10.52
C THR A 19 -2.77 1.59 -10.99
N LEU A 20 -2.32 2.65 -10.32
CA LEU A 20 -1.04 3.31 -10.64
C LEU A 20 0.18 2.45 -10.29
N ILE A 21 0.11 1.69 -9.19
CA ILE A 21 1.19 0.78 -8.77
C ILE A 21 1.28 -0.42 -9.71
N ASP A 22 0.15 -0.96 -10.15
CA ASP A 22 0.10 -2.11 -11.05
C ASP A 22 0.61 -1.78 -12.48
N ASP A 23 0.64 -0.50 -12.88
CA ASP A 23 1.18 -0.02 -14.16
C ASP A 23 2.72 0.18 -14.13
N ASP A 24 3.34 0.21 -12.93
CA ASP A 24 4.78 0.44 -12.74
C ASP A 24 5.52 -0.87 -12.40
N ASP A 25 6.30 -1.41 -13.35
CA ASP A 25 7.10 -2.63 -13.19
C ASP A 25 8.14 -2.56 -12.05
N GLY A 26 8.47 -1.37 -11.56
CA GLY A 26 9.40 -1.14 -10.45
C GLY A 26 8.78 -1.33 -9.07
N MET A 27 7.45 -1.36 -8.97
CA MET A 27 6.70 -1.35 -7.72
C MET A 27 5.82 -2.60 -7.58
N THR A 28 5.43 -2.89 -6.34
CA THR A 28 4.49 -3.98 -6.04
C THR A 28 3.68 -3.60 -4.82
N LEU A 29 2.36 -3.66 -4.94
CA LEU A 29 1.46 -3.47 -3.81
C LEU A 29 1.56 -4.70 -2.89
N VAL A 30 2.08 -4.51 -1.68
CA VAL A 30 2.27 -5.59 -0.69
C VAL A 30 1.17 -5.63 0.36
N GLY A 31 0.28 -4.63 0.38
CA GLY A 31 -0.89 -4.62 1.24
C GLY A 31 -1.59 -3.27 1.29
N GLY A 32 -2.69 -3.23 2.05
CA GLY A 32 -3.45 -2.02 2.30
C GLY A 32 -3.91 -1.91 3.75
N ALA A 33 -4.16 -0.69 4.21
CA ALA A 33 -4.70 -0.40 5.53
C ALA A 33 -5.71 0.76 5.48
N TYR A 34 -6.71 0.73 6.37
CA TYR A 34 -7.77 1.73 6.46
C TYR A 34 -7.54 2.74 7.60
N SER A 35 -6.45 2.58 8.36
CA SER A 35 -6.10 3.43 9.49
C SER A 35 -4.61 3.36 9.79
N GLY A 36 -4.09 4.36 10.49
CA GLY A 36 -2.70 4.36 10.95
C GLY A 36 -2.38 3.18 11.87
N ALA A 37 -3.31 2.77 12.74
CA ALA A 37 -3.10 1.62 13.63
C ALA A 37 -2.96 0.31 12.83
N SER A 38 -3.85 0.07 11.87
CA SER A 38 -3.73 -1.10 10.98
C SER A 38 -2.49 -1.04 10.09
N ALA A 39 -2.03 0.16 9.72
CA ALA A 39 -0.82 0.32 8.91
C ALA A 39 0.43 -0.07 9.71
N VAL A 40 0.57 0.41 10.94
CA VAL A 40 1.69 0.05 11.82
C VAL A 40 1.71 -1.45 12.12
N ALA A 41 0.55 -2.08 12.25
CA ALA A 41 0.46 -3.53 12.43
C ALA A 41 0.87 -4.32 11.17
N ALA A 42 0.66 -3.74 9.98
CA ALA A 42 0.99 -4.35 8.69
C ALA A 42 2.43 -4.07 8.24
N THR A 43 3.12 -3.06 8.79
CA THR A 43 4.52 -2.77 8.45
C THR A 43 5.50 -3.62 9.25
N THR A 44 6.63 -3.91 8.62
CA THR A 44 7.79 -4.54 9.28
C THR A 44 8.99 -3.62 9.15
N ARG A 45 10.01 -3.79 10.01
CA ARG A 45 11.29 -3.10 9.82
C ARG A 45 12.12 -3.87 8.79
N GLU A 46 12.56 -3.17 7.76
CA GLU A 46 13.63 -3.64 6.88
C GLU A 46 14.91 -3.84 7.73
N SER A 47 15.58 -4.98 7.56
CA SER A 47 16.82 -5.36 8.29
C SER A 47 18.06 -5.07 7.46
#